data_AF-A0A811LAG1-F1
#
_entry.id   AF-A0A811LAG1-F1
#
_cell.length_a   1.000
_cell.length_b   1.000
_cell.length_c   1.000
_cell.angle_alpha   90.00
_cell.angle_beta   90.00
_cell.angle_gamma   90.00
#
_symmetry.space_group_name_H-M   'P 1'
#
loop_
_entity.id
_entity.type
_entity.pdbx_description
1 polymer ?
#
loop_
_entity_poly.entity_id
_entity_poly.type
_entity_poly.pdbx_seq_one_letter_code
_entity_poly.pdbx_strand_id
1 'polypeptide(L)'
;MPESSEDDELSAPFYLGKNKKDLFTQPPFDQPFYRPPESTQELFKHFDQHLMPEDMFGDLPKADTARCYSCMSKFYEAVWPALSHVYKKPMNFTDSCNEEKIDKSKVPYTPCPTICVAMSEEATVGGMKIRGHIRGCLDDLLHNGFNQTIVSWYRWMHRDSCRIYRKRELFKLPPEQSDESSIQVCTCYADYCNSASSSYWPLFWLLFLAITVTLLR
;
A
#
# COMPACT_ATOMS: atom_id res chain seq x y z
N MET A 1 -58.98 52.24 15.69
CA MET A 1 -57.79 52.68 16.43
C MET A 1 -57.80 51.96 17.76
N PRO A 2 -56.71 51.26 18.15
CA PRO A 2 -55.60 50.79 17.30
C PRO A 2 -56.09 49.62 16.40
N GLU A 3 -55.42 48.51 16.01
CA GLU A 3 -54.01 48.00 16.08
C GLU A 3 -53.79 46.99 14.91
N SER A 4 -52.61 46.33 14.85
CA SER A 4 -52.26 45.15 14.03
C SER A 4 -52.33 43.83 14.87
N SER A 5 -51.95 42.62 14.43
CA SER A 5 -51.23 42.12 13.23
C SER A 5 -51.67 40.68 12.86
N GLU A 6 -51.14 40.15 11.75
CA GLU A 6 -51.27 38.74 11.32
C GLU A 6 -50.43 37.78 12.20
N ASP A 7 -50.85 36.52 12.30
CA ASP A 7 -50.08 35.37 12.82
C ASP A 7 -50.45 34.10 12.01
N ASP A 8 -49.45 33.27 11.67
CA ASP A 8 -49.61 32.09 10.80
C ASP A 8 -50.15 30.85 11.54
N GLU A 9 -51.15 30.17 10.95
CA GLU A 9 -51.61 28.84 11.35
C GLU A 9 -51.63 27.88 10.16
N LEU A 10 -50.73 26.87 10.13
CA LEU A 10 -51.08 25.44 10.01
C LEU A 10 -49.87 24.48 10.13
N SER A 11 -50.15 23.24 10.55
CA SER A 11 -49.34 22.02 10.27
C SER A 11 -47.99 21.84 10.98
N ALA A 12 -48.04 21.43 12.26
CA ALA A 12 -47.13 20.39 12.74
C ALA A 12 -47.56 19.00 12.19
N PRO A 13 -46.68 17.99 12.16
CA PRO A 13 -46.76 17.04 13.29
C PRO A 13 -45.42 16.41 13.75
N PHE A 14 -45.29 16.27 15.07
CA PHE A 14 -44.67 15.17 15.82
C PHE A 14 -43.36 14.53 15.31
N TYR A 15 -42.24 14.91 15.93
CA TYR A 15 -41.10 14.00 16.12
C TYR A 15 -41.35 13.06 17.31
N LEU A 16 -41.34 11.75 17.09
CA LEU A 16 -41.57 10.76 18.15
C LEU A 16 -40.77 9.47 17.90
N GLY A 17 -39.98 9.04 18.88
CA GLY A 17 -39.49 7.65 18.99
C GLY A 17 -38.12 7.35 18.33
N LYS A 18 -37.14 6.99 19.16
CA LYS A 18 -35.88 6.37 18.70
C LYS A 18 -36.12 4.87 18.44
N ASN A 19 -35.66 4.33 17.30
CA ASN A 19 -34.82 3.11 17.24
C ASN A 19 -34.56 2.58 15.82
N LYS A 20 -33.33 2.78 15.34
CA LYS A 20 -32.59 1.99 14.33
C LYS A 20 -31.14 2.51 14.40
N LYS A 21 -30.06 1.71 14.49
CA LYS A 21 -29.61 0.58 13.65
C LYS A 21 -29.56 0.96 12.17
N ASP A 22 -28.48 0.53 11.50
CA ASP A 22 -28.27 0.69 10.06
C ASP A 22 -27.95 2.14 9.61
N LEU A 23 -26.77 2.64 10.00
CA LEU A 23 -26.11 3.77 9.31
C LEU A 23 -24.68 3.37 8.91
N PHE A 24 -24.58 2.52 7.90
CA PHE A 24 -23.32 2.14 7.26
C PHE A 24 -23.44 2.15 5.73
N THR A 25 -24.12 3.17 5.20
CA THR A 25 -24.30 3.38 3.75
C THR A 25 -22.97 3.73 3.11
N GLN A 26 -22.37 2.77 2.40
CA GLN A 26 -21.21 3.03 1.54
C GLN A 26 -21.65 3.89 0.34
N PRO A 27 -20.84 4.86 -0.13
CA PRO A 27 -21.06 5.46 -1.45
C PRO A 27 -20.85 4.39 -2.54
N PRO A 28 -21.59 4.45 -3.66
CA PRO A 28 -21.52 3.43 -4.70
C PRO A 28 -20.16 3.42 -5.41
N PHE A 29 -19.67 2.20 -5.68
CA PHE A 29 -18.52 1.97 -6.56
C PHE A 29 -19.04 1.74 -7.98
N ASP A 30 -18.81 2.69 -8.88
CA ASP A 30 -18.85 2.44 -10.33
C ASP A 30 -17.88 3.41 -11.05
N GLN A 31 -16.64 2.96 -11.22
CA GLN A 31 -15.74 3.43 -12.28
C GLN A 31 -15.06 2.21 -12.89
N PRO A 32 -15.24 1.93 -14.19
CA PRO A 32 -14.54 0.83 -14.84
C PRO A 32 -13.05 1.14 -14.94
N PHE A 33 -12.20 0.13 -14.72
CA PHE A 33 -10.81 0.18 -15.15
C PHE A 33 -10.78 0.46 -16.66
N TYR A 34 -10.10 1.54 -17.07
CA TYR A 34 -9.96 1.88 -18.48
C TYR A 34 -9.08 0.84 -19.18
N ARG A 35 -9.73 -0.17 -19.77
CA ARG A 35 -9.11 -1.10 -20.72
C ARG A 35 -9.21 -0.45 -22.11
N PRO A 36 -8.09 -0.11 -22.77
CA PRO A 36 -8.14 0.43 -24.13
C PRO A 36 -8.89 -0.53 -25.07
N PRO A 37 -9.73 -0.02 -25.99
CA PRO A 37 -10.42 -0.89 -26.94
C PRO A 37 -9.41 -1.51 -27.92
N GLU A 38 -9.67 -2.75 -28.33
CA GLU A 38 -8.76 -3.63 -29.08
C GLU A 38 -8.27 -3.00 -30.40
N SER A 39 -9.07 -2.15 -31.03
CA SER A 39 -8.70 -1.35 -32.20
C SER A 39 -7.49 -0.42 -31.99
N THR A 40 -7.22 0.02 -30.76
CA THR A 40 -6.04 0.84 -30.46
C THR A 40 -4.74 0.03 -30.48
N GLN A 41 -4.77 -1.26 -30.11
CA GLN A 41 -3.57 -2.10 -30.16
C GLN A 41 -3.13 -2.38 -31.60
N GLU A 42 -4.06 -2.56 -32.54
CA GLU A 42 -3.71 -2.67 -33.97
C GLU A 42 -3.14 -1.36 -34.52
N LEU A 43 -3.64 -0.20 -34.06
CA LEU A 43 -3.13 1.10 -34.48
C LEU A 43 -1.64 1.29 -34.12
N PHE A 44 -1.23 0.84 -32.93
CA PHE A 44 0.17 0.89 -32.50
C PHE A 44 1.08 -0.14 -33.19
N LYS A 45 0.54 -1.22 -33.78
CA LYS A 45 1.35 -2.22 -34.52
C LYS A 45 1.87 -1.75 -35.87
N HIS A 46 1.36 -0.63 -36.40
CA HIS A 46 1.73 -0.11 -37.72
C HIS A 46 2.42 1.27 -37.68
N PHE A 47 2.81 1.73 -36.48
CA PHE A 47 3.53 2.99 -36.30
C PHE A 47 5.05 2.79 -36.50
N ASP A 48 5.48 2.95 -37.76
CA ASP A 48 6.90 2.90 -38.12
C ASP A 48 7.64 4.15 -37.57
N GLN A 49 8.68 3.93 -36.76
CA GLN A 49 9.31 5.00 -35.98
C GLN A 49 10.23 5.91 -36.81
N HIS A 50 10.53 5.56 -38.07
CA HIS A 50 11.60 6.21 -38.86
C HIS A 50 11.17 7.40 -39.75
N LEU A 51 9.94 7.93 -39.61
CA LEU A 51 9.40 8.97 -40.51
C LEU A 51 8.94 10.29 -39.84
N MET A 52 9.37 10.56 -38.60
CA MET A 52 9.00 11.77 -37.85
C MET A 52 10.23 12.66 -37.58
N PRO A 53 10.21 13.98 -37.89
CA PRO A 53 11.30 14.90 -37.52
C PRO A 53 11.47 15.05 -36.01
N GLU A 54 12.71 15.25 -35.55
CA GLU A 54 13.04 15.29 -34.11
C GLU A 54 12.41 16.48 -33.36
N ASP A 55 12.13 17.58 -34.07
CA ASP A 55 11.68 18.87 -33.50
C ASP A 55 10.31 18.86 -32.81
N MET A 56 9.56 17.74 -32.86
CA MET A 56 8.23 17.59 -32.24
C MET A 56 8.20 16.66 -31.01
N PHE A 57 9.35 16.12 -30.57
CA PHE A 57 9.45 15.35 -29.32
C PHE A 57 9.64 16.26 -28.09
N GLY A 58 8.71 17.18 -27.88
CA GLY A 58 8.52 17.80 -26.56
C GLY A 58 8.00 16.74 -25.57
N ASP A 59 8.68 16.60 -24.43
CA ASP A 59 8.52 15.54 -23.41
C ASP A 59 7.24 14.70 -23.53
N LEU A 60 7.33 13.53 -24.19
CA LEU A 60 6.31 12.49 -23.99
C LEU A 60 6.28 12.16 -22.48
N PRO A 61 5.10 12.03 -21.86
CA PRO A 61 5.00 11.62 -20.47
C PRO A 61 5.54 10.20 -20.35
N LYS A 62 6.80 10.10 -19.92
CA LYS A 62 7.44 8.87 -19.48
C LYS A 62 6.56 8.29 -18.40
N ALA A 63 5.86 7.19 -18.72
CA ALA A 63 4.90 6.55 -17.82
C ALA A 63 5.47 6.48 -16.40
N ASP A 64 4.73 7.02 -15.42
CA ASP A 64 5.24 7.40 -14.10
C ASP A 64 5.62 6.19 -13.23
N THR A 65 6.71 5.51 -13.59
CA THR A 65 7.23 4.36 -12.85
C THR A 65 7.96 4.81 -11.59
N ALA A 66 7.42 4.49 -10.42
CA ALA A 66 8.10 4.75 -9.15
C ALA A 66 9.41 3.92 -9.05
N ARG A 67 10.53 4.56 -8.69
CA ARG A 67 11.80 3.86 -8.46
C ARG A 67 11.82 3.26 -7.06
N CYS A 68 11.52 1.97 -6.92
CA CYS A 68 11.40 1.32 -5.62
C CYS A 68 12.62 0.44 -5.30
N TYR A 69 13.05 0.41 -4.04
CA TYR A 69 14.09 -0.55 -3.62
C TYR A 69 13.60 -1.98 -3.76
N SER A 70 14.45 -2.86 -4.30
CA SER A 70 14.18 -4.30 -4.42
C SER A 70 15.20 -5.09 -3.62
N CYS A 71 14.79 -5.61 -2.46
CA CYS A 71 15.67 -6.36 -1.57
C CYS A 71 14.92 -7.29 -0.62
N MET A 72 15.64 -8.23 -0.03
CA MET A 72 15.24 -8.96 1.18
C MET A 72 16.39 -9.02 2.18
N SER A 73 16.08 -9.17 3.48
CA SER A 73 17.04 -9.48 4.54
C SER A 73 17.93 -10.67 4.17
N LYS A 74 19.20 -10.68 4.61
CA LYS A 74 20.15 -11.72 4.18
C LYS A 74 19.72 -13.14 4.53
N PHE A 75 19.04 -13.35 5.66
CA PHE A 75 18.58 -14.68 6.06
C PHE A 75 17.58 -15.33 5.10
N TYR A 76 16.81 -14.54 4.33
CA TYR A 76 15.89 -15.11 3.31
C TYR A 76 16.62 -15.83 2.18
N GLU A 77 17.89 -15.52 1.94
CA GLU A 77 18.75 -16.22 0.97
C GLU A 77 19.01 -17.67 1.41
N ALA A 78 19.30 -17.87 2.69
CA ALA A 78 19.60 -19.19 3.27
C ALA A 78 18.40 -20.15 3.25
N VAL A 79 17.17 -19.61 3.31
CA VAL A 79 15.91 -20.35 3.19
C VAL A 79 15.25 -20.21 1.82
N TRP A 80 15.91 -19.58 0.84
CA TRP A 80 15.32 -19.24 -0.45
C TRP A 80 14.70 -20.42 -1.21
N PRO A 81 15.29 -21.64 -1.23
CA PRO A 81 14.68 -22.79 -1.88
C PRO A 81 13.28 -23.13 -1.37
N ALA A 82 13.00 -22.88 -0.09
CA ALA A 82 11.70 -23.11 0.52
C ALA A 82 10.69 -21.99 0.23
N LEU A 83 11.15 -20.75 -0.04
CA LEU A 83 10.29 -19.57 -0.19
C LEU A 83 10.07 -19.13 -1.65
N SER A 84 10.87 -19.63 -2.58
CA SER A 84 10.87 -19.27 -4.01
C SER A 84 9.58 -19.60 -4.77
N HIS A 85 8.67 -20.40 -4.19
CA HIS A 85 7.35 -20.67 -4.75
C HIS A 85 6.30 -19.60 -4.41
N VAL A 86 6.57 -18.75 -3.39
CA VAL A 86 5.69 -17.66 -2.96
C VAL A 86 6.17 -16.33 -3.51
N TYR A 87 7.43 -15.99 -3.19
CA TYR A 87 8.03 -14.70 -3.51
C TYR A 87 8.86 -14.78 -4.80
N LYS A 88 8.81 -13.71 -5.60
CA LYS A 88 9.77 -13.50 -6.69
C LYS A 88 11.14 -13.11 -6.09
N LYS A 89 12.23 -13.48 -6.75
CA LYS A 89 13.60 -13.20 -6.27
C LYS A 89 13.87 -11.68 -6.28
N PRO A 90 14.34 -11.08 -5.17
CA PRO A 90 14.70 -9.67 -5.13
C PRO A 90 15.97 -9.39 -5.93
N MET A 91 16.22 -8.11 -6.25
CA MET A 91 17.48 -7.67 -6.88
C MET A 91 18.71 -7.91 -5.98
N ASN A 92 18.56 -7.93 -4.65
CA ASN A 92 19.64 -8.31 -3.73
C ASN A 92 19.13 -8.92 -2.40
N PHE A 93 19.90 -9.84 -1.82
CA PHE A 93 19.77 -10.28 -0.42
C PHE A 93 20.88 -9.64 0.42
N THR A 94 20.51 -8.75 1.33
CA THR A 94 21.46 -7.90 2.07
C THR A 94 20.89 -7.43 3.40
N ASP A 95 21.74 -7.33 4.43
CA ASP A 95 21.32 -6.82 5.75
C ASP A 95 21.03 -5.32 5.74
N SER A 96 21.52 -4.57 4.75
CA SER A 96 21.07 -3.20 4.52
C SER A 96 19.60 -3.10 4.09
N CYS A 97 18.95 -4.21 3.73
CA CYS A 97 17.49 -4.24 3.57
C CYS A 97 16.73 -4.05 4.90
N ASN A 98 17.42 -4.21 6.04
CA ASN A 98 16.87 -4.05 7.38
C ASN A 98 16.98 -2.59 7.89
N GLU A 99 17.76 -1.73 7.22
CA GLU A 99 17.97 -0.33 7.64
C GLU A 99 16.66 0.48 7.56
N GLU A 100 16.33 1.25 8.61
CA GLU A 100 15.12 2.11 8.65
C GLU A 100 15.17 3.22 7.59
N LYS A 101 16.36 3.62 7.17
CA LYS A 101 16.61 4.53 6.05
C LYS A 101 17.69 3.91 5.17
N ILE A 102 17.30 3.37 4.03
CA ILE A 102 18.21 2.66 3.12
C ILE A 102 19.15 3.63 2.40
N ASP A 103 20.43 3.25 2.40
CA ASP A 103 21.49 3.82 1.58
C ASP A 103 21.37 3.35 0.11
N LYS A 104 21.25 4.33 -0.81
CA LYS A 104 21.14 4.10 -2.26
C LYS A 104 22.35 3.40 -2.88
N SER A 105 23.50 3.40 -2.23
CA SER A 105 24.70 2.71 -2.70
C SER A 105 24.73 1.21 -2.38
N LYS A 106 24.02 0.79 -1.33
CA LYS A 106 24.03 -0.61 -0.81
C LYS A 106 22.89 -1.47 -1.34
N VAL A 107 21.78 -0.84 -1.72
CA VAL A 107 20.53 -1.54 -2.10
C VAL A 107 20.04 -1.04 -3.47
N PRO A 108 19.92 -1.93 -4.48
CA PRO A 108 19.45 -1.54 -5.80
C PRO A 108 17.95 -1.17 -5.79
N TYR A 109 17.58 -0.32 -6.74
CA TYR A 109 16.19 -0.02 -7.06
C TYR A 109 15.81 -0.62 -8.42
N THR A 110 14.51 -0.72 -8.66
CA THR A 110 13.92 -1.11 -9.96
C THR A 110 12.79 -0.12 -10.31
N PRO A 111 12.56 0.20 -11.60
CA PRO A 111 11.36 0.95 -12.00
C PRO A 111 10.13 0.05 -11.88
N CYS A 112 9.15 0.48 -11.07
CA CYS A 112 7.89 -0.22 -10.89
C CYS A 112 6.77 0.44 -11.71
N PRO A 113 6.02 -0.28 -12.56
CA PRO A 113 4.80 0.22 -13.21
C PRO A 113 3.64 0.50 -12.23
N THR A 114 3.80 0.11 -10.96
CA THR A 114 2.80 0.26 -9.90
C THR A 114 3.36 1.09 -8.74
N ILE A 115 3.11 0.67 -7.50
CA ILE A 115 3.56 1.35 -6.28
C ILE A 115 4.70 0.59 -5.60
N CYS A 116 5.46 1.29 -4.76
CA CYS A 116 6.46 0.67 -3.91
C CYS A 116 5.81 -0.01 -2.71
N VAL A 117 6.39 -1.14 -2.32
CA VAL A 117 6.00 -1.92 -1.15
C VAL A 117 7.22 -2.17 -0.26
N ALA A 118 7.01 -2.08 1.05
CA ALA A 118 7.90 -2.64 2.07
C ALA A 118 7.08 -3.53 2.99
N MET A 119 7.50 -4.77 3.18
CA MET A 119 6.90 -5.72 4.11
C MET A 119 7.89 -6.06 5.23
N SER A 120 7.41 -6.31 6.44
CA SER A 120 8.23 -6.86 7.51
C SER A 120 7.46 -7.82 8.40
N GLU A 121 8.13 -8.88 8.83
CA GLU A 121 7.60 -9.94 9.69
C GLU A 121 8.61 -10.29 10.80
N GLU A 122 8.15 -10.96 11.85
CA GLU A 122 8.99 -11.49 12.92
C GLU A 122 8.95 -13.01 12.88
N ALA A 123 10.11 -13.64 12.62
CA ALA A 123 10.27 -15.07 12.61
C ALA A 123 11.02 -15.53 13.87
N THR A 124 10.72 -16.74 14.37
CA THR A 124 11.47 -17.33 15.49
C THR A 124 12.38 -18.44 14.97
N VAL A 125 13.69 -18.25 15.07
CA VAL A 125 14.71 -19.18 14.59
C VAL A 125 15.62 -19.55 15.76
N GLY A 126 15.69 -20.84 16.11
CA GLY A 126 16.48 -21.32 17.26
C GLY A 126 16.06 -20.72 18.61
N GLY A 127 14.80 -20.30 18.75
CA GLY A 127 14.29 -19.59 19.92
C GLY A 127 14.55 -18.08 19.94
N MET A 128 15.35 -17.54 19.00
CA MET A 128 15.56 -16.10 18.85
C MET A 128 14.56 -15.50 17.87
N LYS A 129 14.03 -14.32 18.20
CA LYS A 129 13.20 -13.51 17.29
C LYS A 129 14.09 -12.73 16.33
N ILE A 130 13.85 -12.88 15.03
CA ILE A 130 14.51 -12.11 13.97
C ILE A 130 13.47 -11.35 13.16
N ARG A 131 13.75 -10.10 12.77
CA ARG A 131 12.85 -9.30 11.93
C ARG A 131 13.27 -9.39 10.46
N GLY A 132 12.38 -9.90 9.63
CA GLY A 132 12.53 -9.90 8.18
C GLY A 132 12.00 -8.62 7.56
N HIS A 133 12.68 -8.16 6.51
CA HIS A 133 12.28 -7.05 5.65
C HIS A 133 12.33 -7.51 4.19
N ILE A 134 11.29 -7.17 3.43
CA ILE A 134 11.11 -7.50 2.01
C ILE A 134 10.66 -6.22 1.30
N ARG A 135 11.27 -5.84 0.17
CA ARG A 135 10.99 -4.57 -0.53
C ARG A 135 10.95 -4.81 -2.04
N GLY A 136 10.02 -4.17 -2.75
CA GLY A 136 9.85 -4.30 -4.20
C GLY A 136 8.62 -3.58 -4.75
N CYS A 137 8.24 -3.92 -6.00
CA CYS A 137 6.99 -3.46 -6.63
C CYS A 137 5.78 -4.27 -6.15
N LEU A 138 4.57 -3.69 -6.14
CA LEU A 138 3.35 -4.41 -5.78
C LEU A 138 3.06 -5.63 -6.69
N ASP A 139 3.36 -5.50 -7.98
CA ASP A 139 3.17 -6.51 -9.03
C ASP A 139 4.36 -7.49 -9.17
N ASP A 140 5.49 -7.19 -8.53
CA ASP A 140 6.73 -7.96 -8.67
C ASP A 140 7.28 -8.60 -7.39
N LEU A 141 6.51 -8.59 -6.29
CA LEU A 141 6.90 -9.27 -5.04
C LEU A 141 6.48 -10.75 -4.95
N LEU A 142 5.38 -11.14 -5.59
CA LEU A 142 4.76 -12.47 -5.43
C LEU A 142 4.48 -13.12 -6.78
N HIS A 143 4.64 -14.45 -6.88
CA HIS A 143 4.32 -15.19 -8.09
C HIS A 143 2.81 -15.18 -8.41
N ASN A 144 1.97 -15.36 -7.39
CA ASN A 144 0.50 -15.41 -7.54
C ASN A 144 -0.19 -14.04 -7.31
N GLY A 145 0.60 -12.99 -7.04
CA GLY A 145 0.13 -11.65 -6.67
C GLY A 145 -0.68 -11.60 -5.36
N PHE A 146 -0.81 -10.40 -4.79
CA PHE A 146 -1.61 -10.17 -3.59
C PHE A 146 -3.11 -10.45 -3.80
N ASN A 147 -3.83 -10.69 -2.70
CA ASN A 147 -5.29 -10.76 -2.68
C ASN A 147 -5.91 -9.42 -3.09
N GLN A 148 -6.52 -9.38 -4.28
CA GLN A 148 -7.00 -8.16 -4.92
C GLN A 148 -8.15 -7.49 -4.14
N THR A 149 -8.95 -8.26 -3.41
CA THR A 149 -9.98 -7.72 -2.51
C THR A 149 -9.34 -6.87 -1.41
N ILE A 150 -8.21 -7.31 -0.85
CA ILE A 150 -7.46 -6.55 0.18
C ILE A 150 -6.81 -5.30 -0.43
N VAL A 151 -6.13 -5.44 -1.57
CA VAL A 151 -5.47 -4.34 -2.29
C VAL A 151 -6.47 -3.22 -2.64
N SER A 152 -7.65 -3.59 -3.15
CA SER A 152 -8.72 -2.66 -3.51
C SER A 152 -9.38 -2.04 -2.27
N TRP A 153 -9.83 -2.85 -1.31
CA TRP A 153 -10.57 -2.39 -0.11
C TRP A 153 -9.76 -1.41 0.74
N TYR A 154 -8.48 -1.69 0.96
CA TYR A 154 -7.60 -0.79 1.71
C TYR A 154 -7.02 0.35 0.86
N ARG A 155 -7.32 0.39 -0.45
CA ARG A 155 -6.94 1.42 -1.43
C ARG A 155 -5.42 1.59 -1.56
N TRP A 156 -4.67 0.50 -1.64
CA TRP A 156 -3.20 0.51 -1.66
C TRP A 156 -2.62 1.42 -2.76
N MET A 157 -3.22 1.40 -3.96
CA MET A 157 -2.83 2.23 -5.12
C MET A 157 -3.09 3.74 -4.98
N HIS A 158 -3.80 4.18 -3.92
CA HIS A 158 -4.32 5.56 -3.80
C HIS A 158 -3.83 6.31 -2.56
N ARG A 159 -3.05 5.68 -1.68
CA ARG A 159 -2.52 6.31 -0.47
C ARG A 159 -1.36 5.53 0.12
N ASP A 160 -0.47 6.27 0.78
CA ASP A 160 0.50 5.68 1.68
C ASP A 160 -0.24 5.02 2.86
N SER A 161 0.07 3.76 3.18
CA SER A 161 -0.56 3.06 4.29
C SER A 161 0.26 1.88 4.79
N CYS A 162 0.27 1.66 6.10
CA CYS A 162 0.93 0.53 6.74
C CYS A 162 -0.04 -0.24 7.63
N ARG A 163 -0.19 -1.55 7.42
CA ARG A 163 -1.17 -2.42 8.08
C ARG A 163 -0.60 -3.82 8.29
N ILE A 164 -1.09 -4.53 9.30
CA ILE A 164 -0.75 -5.94 9.54
C ILE A 164 -1.85 -6.83 8.95
N TYR A 165 -1.46 -7.88 8.25
CA TYR A 165 -2.35 -8.85 7.61
C TYR A 165 -1.93 -10.29 7.93
N ARG A 166 -2.89 -11.21 8.03
CA ARG A 166 -2.63 -12.66 8.13
C ARG A 166 -2.13 -13.18 6.77
N LYS A 167 -1.00 -13.91 6.74
CA LYS A 167 -0.38 -14.37 5.47
C LYS A 167 -1.34 -15.17 4.60
N ARG A 168 -2.08 -16.11 5.21
CA ARG A 168 -3.10 -16.96 4.54
C ARG A 168 -4.09 -16.15 3.69
N GLU A 169 -4.55 -15.00 4.19
CA GLU A 169 -5.53 -14.13 3.54
C GLU A 169 -4.88 -13.23 2.48
N LEU A 170 -3.64 -12.81 2.71
CA LEU A 170 -2.94 -11.86 1.85
C LEU A 170 -2.32 -12.51 0.61
N PHE A 171 -1.70 -13.67 0.78
CA PHE A 171 -0.87 -14.34 -0.23
C PHE A 171 -1.59 -15.43 -1.03
N LYS A 172 -2.87 -15.72 -0.72
CA LYS A 172 -3.69 -16.79 -1.35
C LYS A 172 -3.04 -18.18 -1.25
N LEU A 173 -2.31 -18.47 -0.18
CA LEU A 173 -1.57 -19.72 -0.04
C LEU A 173 -2.53 -20.93 0.13
N PRO A 174 -2.18 -22.11 -0.40
CA PRO A 174 -2.82 -23.37 -0.06
C PRO A 174 -2.79 -23.61 1.47
N PRO A 175 -3.77 -24.32 2.05
CA PRO A 175 -3.81 -24.62 3.48
C PRO A 175 -2.50 -25.23 4.03
N GLU A 176 -1.93 -26.19 3.29
CA GLU A 176 -0.63 -26.84 3.58
C GLU A 176 0.56 -25.87 3.72
N GLN A 177 0.47 -24.68 3.11
CA GLN A 177 1.52 -23.67 3.07
C GLN A 177 1.16 -22.43 3.91
N SER A 178 -0.05 -22.36 4.45
CA SER A 178 -0.57 -21.18 5.14
C SER A 178 -0.54 -21.36 6.66
N ASP A 179 0.42 -20.72 7.31
CA ASP A 179 0.41 -20.55 8.77
C ASP A 179 -0.59 -19.46 9.21
N GLU A 180 -0.83 -19.36 10.52
CA GLU A 180 -1.59 -18.25 11.11
C GLU A 180 -0.69 -17.02 11.42
N SER A 181 0.51 -16.96 10.84
CA SER A 181 1.40 -15.82 11.06
C SER A 181 0.92 -14.57 10.31
N SER A 182 1.46 -13.43 10.71
CA SER A 182 1.07 -12.13 10.18
C SER A 182 2.27 -11.31 9.74
N ILE A 183 2.07 -10.48 8.72
CA ILE A 183 3.08 -9.63 8.11
C ILE A 183 2.59 -8.18 8.10
N GLN A 184 3.46 -7.24 8.49
CA GLN A 184 3.24 -5.81 8.30
C GLN A 184 3.55 -5.46 6.86
N VAL A 185 2.63 -4.82 6.14
CA VAL A 185 2.83 -4.30 4.78
C VAL A 185 2.61 -2.80 4.76
N CYS A 186 3.60 -2.08 4.24
CA CYS A 186 3.59 -0.67 3.91
C CYS A 186 3.53 -0.49 2.39
N THR A 187 2.67 0.42 1.93
CA THR A 187 2.50 0.80 0.53
C THR A 187 2.75 2.29 0.37
N CYS A 188 3.39 2.72 -0.73
CA CYS A 188 3.57 4.13 -1.05
C CYS A 188 3.93 4.34 -2.54
N TYR A 189 3.65 5.53 -3.09
CA TYR A 189 3.67 5.79 -4.54
C TYR A 189 4.82 6.69 -5.05
N ALA A 190 5.73 7.14 -4.18
CA ALA A 190 6.81 8.05 -4.55
C ALA A 190 8.19 7.36 -4.71
N ASP A 191 9.08 8.01 -5.46
CA ASP A 191 10.45 7.56 -5.68
C ASP A 191 11.19 7.23 -4.37
N TYR A 192 11.70 6.01 -4.24
CA TYR A 192 12.40 5.46 -3.07
C TYR A 192 11.59 5.48 -1.76
N CYS A 193 10.27 5.68 -1.79
CA CYS A 193 9.47 5.84 -0.57
C CYS A 193 9.50 4.60 0.34
N ASN A 194 9.67 3.40 -0.23
CA ASN A 194 9.86 2.16 0.52
C ASN A 194 11.23 2.05 1.23
N SER A 195 11.97 3.17 1.36
CA SER A 195 13.10 3.32 2.29
C SER A 195 12.70 3.18 3.76
N ALA A 196 11.52 3.70 4.13
CA ALA A 196 11.06 3.71 5.53
C ALA A 196 10.13 2.53 5.83
N SER A 197 10.59 1.59 6.69
CA SER A 197 9.69 0.63 7.34
C SER A 197 9.06 1.30 8.57
N SER A 198 7.93 1.98 8.40
CA SER A 198 7.41 2.94 9.39
C SER A 198 7.13 2.31 10.78
N SER A 199 8.06 2.51 11.70
CA SER A 199 7.90 2.13 13.11
C SER A 199 7.32 3.33 13.86
N TYR A 200 5.99 3.50 13.81
CA TYR A 200 5.24 4.64 14.36
C TYR A 200 5.23 4.75 15.91
N TRP A 201 6.30 4.35 16.61
CA TRP A 201 6.46 4.51 18.06
C TRP A 201 7.86 5.06 18.39
N PRO A 202 8.01 6.39 18.48
CA PRO A 202 8.43 6.92 19.78
C PRO A 202 7.63 8.13 20.28
N LEU A 203 6.91 8.86 19.39
CA LEU A 203 6.27 10.15 19.74
C LEU A 203 5.25 10.05 20.90
N PHE A 204 4.54 8.93 21.01
CA PHE A 204 3.57 8.71 22.09
C PHE A 204 4.23 8.64 23.48
N TRP A 205 5.44 8.06 23.56
CA TRP A 205 6.21 8.00 24.81
C TRP A 205 6.75 9.37 25.22
N LEU A 206 7.19 10.20 24.25
CA LEU A 206 7.65 11.57 24.52
C LEU A 206 6.51 12.46 25.04
N LEU A 207 5.30 12.33 24.48
CA LEU A 207 4.12 13.04 24.98
C LEU A 207 3.72 12.58 26.40
N PHE A 208 3.75 11.27 26.69
CA PHE A 208 3.47 10.76 28.03
C PHE A 208 4.48 11.26 29.08
N LEU A 209 5.78 11.29 28.75
CA LEU A 209 6.82 11.83 29.64
C LEU A 209 6.69 13.35 29.84
N ALA A 210 6.32 14.11 28.81
CA ALA A 210 6.06 15.54 28.95
C ALA A 210 4.88 15.80 29.90
N ILE A 211 3.77 15.07 29.72
CA ILE A 211 2.55 15.23 30.53
C ILE A 211 2.82 14.88 32.01
N THR A 212 3.50 13.77 32.31
CA THR A 212 3.79 13.40 33.70
C THR A 212 4.73 14.39 34.38
N VAL A 213 5.76 14.91 33.68
CA VAL A 213 6.64 15.95 34.22
C VAL A 213 5.89 17.26 34.50
N THR A 214 4.87 17.62 33.70
CA THR A 214 4.02 18.78 33.98
C THR A 214 2.98 18.57 35.09
N LEU A 215 2.68 17.33 35.48
CA LEU A 215 1.74 17.00 36.56
C LEU A 215 2.43 16.68 37.90
N LEU A 216 3.77 16.62 37.92
CA LEU A 216 4.60 16.35 39.10
C LEU A 216 5.36 17.62 39.57
N ARG A 217 4.86 18.82 39.23
CA ARG A 217 5.53 20.11 39.48
C ARG A 217 4.56 21.18 39.96
#